data_AF-A0A0M4N4D2-F1
#
_entry.id   AF-A0A0M4N4D2-F1
#
_cell.length_a   1.000
_cell.length_b   1.000
_cell.length_c   1.000
_cell.angle_alpha   90.00
_cell.angle_beta   90.00
_cell.angle_gamma   90.00
#
_symmetry.space_group_name_H-M   'P 1'
#
loop_
_entity.id
_entity.type
_entity.pdbx_description
1 polymer ?
#
loop_
_entity_poly.entity_id
_entity_poly.type
_entity_poly.pdbx_seq_one_letter_code
_entity_poly.pdbx_strand_id
1 'polypeptide(L)'
;MVVAAAVVIILAVLSAFVWPGWAIQKNDGTSTTTQNSQQKTESSEPTKPTIDATALPDDASELLKAMPGSVLNYARTKADASTTWNSASPLEEYTLTYSTGDAAKDVTLVAAQWSSADNAKTQYDALVAAQTGDESASGNVKVSGNVTGAYVVKADASNSKNAVAIWQNDTVVFQATGTKEAVDRFYQKFPM
;
A
#
# COMPACT_ATOMS: atom_id res chain seq x y z
N MET A 1 65.51 -5.50 -3.93
CA MET A 1 64.46 -4.47 -4.04
C MET A 1 63.42 -4.74 -2.97
N VAL A 2 63.41 -3.96 -1.89
CA VAL A 2 62.21 -3.76 -1.09
C VAL A 2 62.23 -2.29 -0.69
N VAL A 3 61.33 -1.53 -1.28
CA VAL A 3 61.22 -0.08 -1.13
C VAL A 3 60.63 0.21 0.25
N ALA A 4 61.29 1.13 0.94
CA ALA A 4 60.86 1.73 2.19
C ALA A 4 59.88 2.89 1.94
N ALA A 5 59.24 3.32 3.03
CA ALA A 5 58.63 4.63 3.24
C ALA A 5 57.28 4.86 2.52
N ALA A 6 56.36 5.68 3.01
CA ALA A 6 56.11 6.32 4.31
C ALA A 6 54.77 7.05 4.13
N VAL A 7 54.02 7.17 5.23
CA VAL A 7 53.19 8.32 5.66
C VAL A 7 52.37 9.05 4.58
N VAL A 8 51.04 9.15 4.76
CA VAL A 8 50.30 10.43 4.91
C VAL A 8 48.92 10.12 5.52
N ILE A 9 48.73 10.55 6.77
CA ILE A 9 47.41 10.80 7.37
C ILE A 9 46.84 12.04 6.68
N ILE A 10 45.54 12.08 6.35
CA ILE A 10 44.67 13.24 6.63
C ILE A 10 43.22 13.09 6.09
N LEU A 11 42.30 13.49 6.99
CA LEU A 11 40.94 14.02 6.85
C LEU A 11 39.80 13.11 6.41
N ALA A 12 39.00 12.78 7.42
CA ALA A 12 37.58 12.52 7.29
C ALA A 12 36.88 13.66 6.53
N VAL A 13 36.13 13.30 5.49
CA VAL A 13 35.03 14.11 4.96
C VAL A 13 33.77 13.27 5.09
N LEU A 14 32.91 13.69 6.01
CA LEU A 14 31.52 13.27 6.12
C LEU A 14 30.71 14.01 5.04
N SER A 15 30.09 13.31 4.09
CA SER A 15 28.77 13.68 3.51
C SER A 15 28.22 12.60 2.56
N ALA A 16 27.09 12.02 2.97
CA ALA A 16 26.01 11.38 2.21
C ALA A 16 26.32 10.40 1.05
N PHE A 17 26.49 9.12 1.39
CA PHE A 17 26.08 8.05 0.49
C PHE A 17 24.55 7.90 0.57
N VAL A 18 23.85 8.38 -0.47
CA VAL A 18 22.48 7.97 -0.76
C VAL A 18 22.47 7.42 -2.18
N TRP A 19 22.41 6.09 -2.34
CA TRP A 19 21.75 5.45 -3.50
C TRP A 19 21.50 3.91 -3.30
N PRO A 20 20.70 3.26 -4.17
CA PRO A 20 19.39 2.64 -3.90
C PRO A 20 19.46 1.11 -3.78
N GLY A 21 18.37 0.45 -3.37
CA GLY A 21 18.35 -1.02 -3.40
C GLY A 21 17.03 -1.68 -3.06
N TRP A 22 16.25 -2.02 -4.08
CA TRP A 22 15.62 -3.33 -4.16
C TRP A 22 15.49 -3.68 -5.66
N ALA A 23 16.15 -4.76 -6.07
CA ALA A 23 15.93 -5.47 -7.35
C ALA A 23 16.69 -5.05 -8.63
N ILE A 24 18.03 -4.88 -8.59
CA ILE A 24 18.85 -5.22 -9.77
C ILE A 24 19.21 -6.71 -9.69
N GLN A 25 18.74 -7.51 -10.64
CA GLN A 25 19.27 -8.86 -10.90
C GLN A 25 20.30 -8.78 -12.03
N LYS A 26 21.48 -9.35 -11.78
CA LYS A 26 22.58 -9.49 -12.73
C LYS A 26 22.44 -10.82 -13.48
N ASN A 27 22.75 -10.82 -14.78
CA ASN A 27 23.50 -11.91 -15.41
C ASN A 27 24.30 -11.33 -16.59
N ASP A 28 25.62 -11.55 -16.54
CA ASP A 28 26.61 -11.14 -17.52
C ASP A 28 26.54 -12.03 -18.77
N GLY A 29 26.72 -11.45 -19.96
CA GLY A 29 26.84 -12.21 -21.20
C GLY A 29 26.87 -11.34 -22.46
N THR A 30 28.06 -10.94 -22.86
CA THR A 30 28.40 -10.35 -24.16
C THR A 30 27.80 -11.14 -25.33
N SER A 31 27.05 -10.50 -26.24
CA SER A 31 27.05 -10.77 -27.69
C SER A 31 26.08 -9.85 -28.44
N THR A 32 26.62 -9.18 -29.45
CA THR A 32 25.95 -8.41 -30.51
C THR A 32 24.88 -9.26 -31.20
N THR A 33 23.61 -8.83 -31.24
CA THR A 33 22.65 -9.21 -32.30
C THR A 33 21.50 -8.19 -32.37
N THR A 34 21.28 -7.68 -33.57
CA THR A 34 20.18 -6.82 -34.02
C THR A 34 18.81 -7.37 -33.59
N GLN A 35 18.00 -6.58 -32.88
CA GLN A 35 16.56 -6.83 -32.79
C GLN A 35 15.78 -5.52 -32.82
N ASN A 36 14.87 -5.44 -33.79
CA ASN A 36 13.76 -4.51 -33.84
C ASN A 36 13.01 -4.54 -32.51
N SER A 37 13.25 -3.55 -31.66
CA SER A 37 12.35 -3.26 -30.55
C SER A 37 11.23 -2.40 -31.10
N GLN A 38 10.13 -3.04 -31.52
CA GLN A 38 8.83 -2.42 -31.34
C GLN A 38 8.71 -2.14 -29.84
N GLN A 39 9.00 -0.90 -29.46
CA GLN A 39 8.72 -0.37 -28.14
C GLN A 39 7.22 -0.46 -27.95
N LYS A 40 6.74 -1.59 -27.40
CA LYS A 40 5.45 -1.63 -26.75
C LYS A 40 5.61 -0.68 -25.58
N THR A 41 5.17 0.55 -25.76
CA THR A 41 4.98 1.50 -24.67
C THR A 41 4.03 0.79 -23.72
N GLU A 42 4.56 0.18 -22.66
CA GLU A 42 3.76 -0.11 -21.48
C GLU A 42 3.29 1.25 -21.00
N SER A 43 2.09 1.63 -21.44
CA SER A 43 1.39 2.77 -20.90
C SER A 43 1.19 2.42 -19.43
N SER A 44 2.01 3.01 -18.56
CA SER A 44 1.78 2.92 -17.13
C SER A 44 0.34 3.34 -16.86
N GLU A 45 -0.35 2.59 -15.98
CA GLU A 45 -1.72 2.96 -15.64
C GLU A 45 -1.74 4.42 -15.12
N PRO A 46 -2.77 5.22 -15.47
CA PRO A 46 -2.85 6.60 -15.05
C PRO A 46 -2.74 6.75 -13.52
N THR A 47 -2.21 7.88 -13.07
CA THR A 47 -2.08 8.22 -11.65
C THR A 47 -3.07 9.28 -11.19
N LYS A 48 -3.93 9.77 -12.09
CA LYS A 48 -4.98 10.75 -11.82
C LYS A 48 -6.33 10.14 -12.21
N PRO A 49 -7.40 10.33 -11.41
CA PRO A 49 -8.70 9.80 -11.77
C PRO A 49 -9.29 10.55 -12.97
N THR A 50 -10.08 9.84 -13.77
CA THR A 50 -10.85 10.37 -14.91
C THR A 50 -12.31 10.64 -14.55
N ILE A 51 -12.74 10.20 -13.38
CA ILE A 51 -14.05 10.46 -12.80
C ILE A 51 -13.88 11.27 -11.51
N ASP A 52 -14.91 12.03 -11.14
CA ASP A 52 -14.89 12.79 -9.90
C ASP A 52 -15.23 11.91 -8.69
N ALA A 53 -14.70 12.29 -7.53
CA ALA A 53 -15.06 11.69 -6.27
C ALA A 53 -16.47 12.14 -5.85
N THR A 54 -17.23 11.23 -5.25
CA THR A 54 -18.49 11.57 -4.59
C THR A 54 -18.18 12.38 -3.32
N ALA A 55 -18.88 13.50 -3.17
CA ALA A 55 -18.78 14.33 -1.98
C ALA A 55 -19.23 13.53 -0.74
N LEU A 56 -18.55 13.76 0.39
CA LEU A 56 -19.00 13.25 1.68
C LEU A 56 -20.19 14.07 2.17
N PRO A 57 -21.03 13.50 3.05
CA PRO A 57 -22.04 14.29 3.75
C PRO A 57 -21.38 15.36 4.63
N ASP A 58 -22.05 16.50 4.82
CA ASP A 58 -21.50 17.64 5.58
C ASP A 58 -21.21 17.30 7.05
N ASP A 59 -21.93 16.33 7.60
CA ASP A 59 -21.79 15.81 8.96
C ASP A 59 -20.91 14.56 9.05
N ALA A 60 -20.10 14.28 8.02
CA ALA A 60 -19.13 13.18 8.04
C ALA A 60 -18.22 13.25 9.27
N SER A 61 -17.89 12.09 9.81
CA SER A 61 -16.94 11.97 10.91
C SER A 61 -15.52 12.37 10.49
N GLU A 62 -14.65 12.57 11.48
CA GLU A 62 -13.23 12.87 11.22
C GLU A 62 -12.52 11.71 10.52
N LEU A 63 -12.81 10.45 10.86
CA LEU A 63 -12.26 9.31 10.13
C LEU A 63 -12.68 9.35 8.66
N LEU A 64 -13.97 9.58 8.37
CA LEU A 64 -14.46 9.57 7.00
C LEU A 64 -13.92 10.76 6.20
N LYS A 65 -13.78 11.94 6.81
CA LYS A 65 -13.10 13.10 6.20
C LYS A 65 -11.63 12.84 5.90
N ALA A 66 -10.96 12.03 6.72
CA ALA A 66 -9.57 11.64 6.49
C ALA A 66 -9.41 10.65 5.32
N MET A 67 -10.48 9.96 4.91
CA MET A 67 -10.44 9.11 3.72
C MET A 67 -10.25 9.99 2.46
N PRO A 68 -9.26 9.71 1.61
CA PRO A 68 -8.98 10.54 0.45
C PRO A 68 -10.12 10.50 -0.57
N GLY A 69 -10.37 11.62 -1.26
CA GLY A 69 -11.27 11.62 -2.42
C GLY A 69 -10.72 10.80 -3.59
N SER A 70 -9.41 10.60 -3.66
CA SER A 70 -8.78 9.77 -4.68
C SER A 70 -7.45 9.16 -4.22
N VAL A 71 -7.13 7.98 -4.74
CA VAL A 71 -5.82 7.33 -4.62
C VAL A 71 -5.40 6.92 -6.03
N LEU A 72 -4.29 7.47 -6.55
CA LEU A 72 -3.93 7.32 -7.97
C LEU A 72 -5.10 7.64 -8.90
N ASN A 73 -5.43 6.75 -9.85
CA ASN A 73 -6.56 6.88 -10.76
C ASN A 73 -7.91 6.46 -10.18
N TYR A 74 -7.96 6.08 -8.90
CA TYR A 74 -9.20 5.68 -8.26
C TYR A 74 -9.84 6.87 -7.54
N ALA A 75 -11.08 7.22 -7.88
CA ALA A 75 -11.88 8.17 -7.14
C ALA A 75 -12.81 7.43 -6.17
N ARG A 76 -13.02 7.99 -4.97
CA ARG A 76 -14.01 7.46 -4.03
C ARG A 76 -15.42 7.73 -4.56
N THR A 77 -16.12 6.68 -4.97
CA THR A 77 -17.48 6.77 -5.52
C THR A 77 -18.57 6.45 -4.50
N LYS A 78 -18.21 5.74 -3.42
CA LYS A 78 -19.12 5.40 -2.32
C LYS A 78 -18.42 5.46 -0.97
N ALA A 79 -19.20 5.76 0.06
CA ALA A 79 -18.80 5.69 1.46
C ALA A 79 -20.05 5.45 2.30
N ASP A 80 -20.27 4.20 2.68
CA ASP A 80 -21.44 3.77 3.45
C ASP A 80 -20.99 3.32 4.85
N ALA A 81 -21.83 3.57 5.86
CA ALA A 81 -21.62 2.99 7.18
C ALA A 81 -21.64 1.45 7.08
N SER A 82 -20.82 0.79 7.87
CA SER A 82 -20.63 -0.66 7.81
C SER A 82 -20.68 -1.28 9.20
N THR A 83 -21.00 -2.58 9.25
CA THR A 83 -21.10 -3.37 10.49
C THR A 83 -20.35 -4.70 10.38
N THR A 84 -19.39 -4.80 9.46
CA THR A 84 -18.59 -6.00 9.15
C THR A 84 -17.78 -6.43 10.37
N TRP A 85 -17.31 -5.48 11.18
CA TRP A 85 -16.48 -5.73 12.37
C TRP A 85 -17.19 -5.34 13.67
N ASN A 86 -18.52 -5.27 13.69
CA ASN A 86 -19.28 -4.87 14.89
C ASN A 86 -18.98 -5.73 16.13
N SER A 87 -18.65 -7.01 15.95
CA SER A 87 -18.23 -7.89 17.06
C SER A 87 -16.93 -7.44 17.74
N ALA A 88 -16.09 -6.69 17.03
CA ALA A 88 -14.87 -6.08 17.55
C ALA A 88 -15.11 -4.68 18.15
N SER A 89 -16.36 -4.20 18.17
CA SER A 89 -16.78 -2.92 18.76
C SER A 89 -15.96 -1.70 18.30
N PRO A 90 -15.81 -1.44 16.99
CA PRO A 90 -15.23 -0.19 16.52
C PRO A 90 -16.09 1.01 16.96
N LEU A 91 -15.47 2.17 17.11
CA LEU A 91 -16.17 3.44 17.35
C LEU A 91 -16.99 3.85 16.12
N GLU A 92 -16.43 3.59 14.94
CA GLU A 92 -17.06 3.81 13.65
C GLU A 92 -16.41 2.91 12.58
N GLU A 93 -17.17 2.56 11.56
CA GLU A 93 -16.75 1.67 10.48
C GLU A 93 -17.46 2.07 9.17
N TYR A 94 -16.71 2.10 8.08
CA TYR A 94 -17.21 2.42 6.75
C TYR A 94 -16.73 1.41 5.72
N THR A 95 -17.59 1.15 4.72
CA THR A 95 -17.20 0.52 3.46
C THR A 95 -17.16 1.60 2.38
N LEU A 96 -16.01 1.74 1.73
CA LEU A 96 -15.76 2.69 0.66
C LEU A 96 -15.51 1.94 -0.65
N THR A 97 -15.95 2.53 -1.76
CA THR A 97 -15.59 2.07 -3.10
C THR A 97 -14.72 3.10 -3.78
N TYR A 98 -13.56 2.66 -4.26
CA TYR A 98 -12.63 3.45 -5.07
C TYR A 98 -12.62 2.89 -6.49
N SER A 99 -13.02 3.71 -7.46
CA SER A 99 -13.27 3.30 -8.84
C SER A 99 -12.48 4.10 -9.85
N THR A 100 -12.17 3.47 -10.97
CA THR A 100 -11.63 4.14 -12.17
C THR A 100 -12.72 4.51 -13.18
N GLY A 101 -13.99 4.18 -12.88
CA GLY A 101 -15.10 4.15 -13.83
C GLY A 101 -15.35 2.76 -14.43
N ASP A 102 -14.41 1.82 -14.22
CA ASP A 102 -14.57 0.40 -14.54
C ASP A 102 -14.75 -0.42 -13.24
N ALA A 103 -15.97 -0.90 -13.03
CA ALA A 103 -16.34 -1.67 -11.84
C ALA A 103 -15.53 -2.98 -11.67
N ALA A 104 -14.97 -3.54 -12.76
CA ALA A 104 -14.13 -4.73 -12.67
C ALA A 104 -12.77 -4.45 -12.00
N LYS A 105 -12.38 -3.18 -11.89
CA LYS A 105 -11.14 -2.72 -11.25
C LYS A 105 -11.38 -2.06 -9.89
N ASP A 106 -12.63 -1.99 -9.42
CA ASP A 106 -12.93 -1.31 -8.17
C ASP A 106 -12.14 -1.93 -7.00
N VAL A 107 -11.70 -1.05 -6.10
CA VAL A 107 -11.17 -1.43 -4.80
C VAL A 107 -12.21 -1.12 -3.74
N THR A 108 -12.62 -2.14 -3.01
CA THR A 108 -13.46 -1.98 -1.81
C THR A 108 -12.54 -1.85 -0.60
N LEU A 109 -12.72 -0.78 0.17
CA LEU A 109 -11.98 -0.53 1.40
C LEU A 109 -12.94 -0.55 2.58
N VAL A 110 -12.72 -1.46 3.53
CA VAL A 110 -13.33 -1.34 4.86
C VAL A 110 -12.34 -0.61 5.76
N ALA A 111 -12.78 0.46 6.42
CA ALA A 111 -11.99 1.25 7.35
C ALA A 111 -12.75 1.42 8.67
N ALA A 112 -12.08 1.19 9.79
CA ALA A 112 -12.68 1.36 11.11
C ALA A 112 -11.69 1.90 12.12
N GLN A 113 -12.20 2.59 13.13
CA GLN A 113 -11.41 3.14 14.22
C GLN A 113 -11.82 2.56 15.57
N TRP A 114 -10.84 2.33 16.43
CA TRP A 114 -11.03 1.93 17.82
C TRP A 114 -10.59 3.02 18.79
N SER A 115 -11.03 2.89 20.05
CA SER A 115 -10.62 3.78 21.14
C SER A 115 -9.15 3.64 21.56
N SER A 116 -8.47 2.57 21.14
CA SER A 116 -7.07 2.31 21.48
C SER A 116 -6.36 1.52 20.38
N ALA A 117 -5.03 1.70 20.30
CA ALA A 117 -4.18 0.96 19.39
C ALA A 117 -4.20 -0.56 19.66
N ASP A 118 -4.36 -0.99 20.91
CA ASP A 118 -4.41 -2.41 21.28
C ASP A 118 -5.68 -3.09 20.73
N ASN A 119 -6.82 -2.39 20.76
CA ASN A 119 -8.07 -2.90 20.19
C ASN A 119 -8.00 -2.97 18.66
N ALA A 120 -7.45 -1.93 18.02
CA ALA A 120 -7.19 -1.93 16.59
C ALA A 120 -6.24 -3.07 16.19
N LYS A 121 -5.15 -3.27 16.95
CA LYS A 121 -4.20 -4.35 16.74
C LYS A 121 -4.85 -5.72 16.88
N THR A 122 -5.72 -5.91 17.87
CA THR A 122 -6.46 -7.17 18.05
C THR A 122 -7.31 -7.50 16.83
N GLN A 123 -8.01 -6.51 16.27
CA GLN A 123 -8.77 -6.71 15.03
C GLN A 123 -7.85 -6.98 13.83
N TYR A 124 -6.76 -6.23 13.67
CA TYR A 124 -5.77 -6.47 12.62
C TYR A 124 -5.26 -7.91 12.66
N ASP A 125 -4.82 -8.40 13.83
CA ASP A 125 -4.30 -9.76 13.99
C ASP A 125 -5.37 -10.81 13.67
N ALA A 126 -6.64 -10.57 14.07
CA ALA A 126 -7.76 -11.45 13.75
C ALA A 126 -8.03 -11.52 12.23
N LEU A 127 -8.01 -10.38 11.54
CA LEU A 127 -8.17 -10.32 10.09
C LEU A 127 -7.04 -11.06 9.36
N VAL A 128 -5.79 -10.83 9.77
CA VAL A 128 -4.60 -11.47 9.19
C VAL A 128 -4.68 -12.99 9.34
N ALA A 129 -5.09 -13.46 10.53
CA ALA A 129 -5.23 -14.88 10.84
C ALA A 129 -6.37 -15.55 10.06
N ALA A 130 -7.44 -14.81 9.75
CA ALA A 130 -8.54 -15.31 8.93
C ALA A 130 -8.17 -15.47 7.45
N GLN A 131 -7.14 -14.77 6.96
CA GLN A 131 -6.68 -14.91 5.57
C GLN A 131 -5.84 -16.18 5.38
N THR A 132 -6.35 -17.09 4.53
CA THR A 132 -5.71 -18.38 4.22
C THR A 132 -4.96 -18.41 2.89
N GLY A 133 -5.06 -17.36 2.06
CA GLY A 133 -4.31 -17.25 0.82
C GLY A 133 -2.83 -16.91 1.04
N ASP A 134 -2.03 -17.15 0.02
CA ASP A 134 -0.59 -16.92 0.05
C ASP A 134 -0.25 -15.45 0.30
N GLU A 135 0.72 -15.20 1.18
CA GLU A 135 1.25 -13.87 1.46
C GLU A 135 2.15 -13.41 0.31
N SER A 136 1.88 -12.22 -0.21
CA SER A 136 2.69 -11.56 -1.23
C SER A 136 3.58 -10.46 -0.66
N ALA A 137 3.18 -9.81 0.44
CA ALA A 137 3.96 -8.77 1.10
C ALA A 137 3.54 -8.58 2.57
N SER A 138 4.48 -8.15 3.41
CA SER A 138 4.20 -7.71 4.77
C SER A 138 5.27 -6.73 5.27
N GLY A 139 4.95 -5.96 6.32
CA GLY A 139 5.90 -5.06 6.94
C GLY A 139 5.29 -4.07 7.91
N ASN A 140 6.07 -3.07 8.29
CA ASN A 140 5.66 -2.02 9.22
C ASN A 140 5.07 -0.82 8.47
N VAL A 141 4.01 -0.25 9.03
CA VAL A 141 3.51 1.08 8.67
C VAL A 141 4.27 2.11 9.52
N LYS A 142 4.77 3.17 8.87
CA LYS A 142 5.52 4.24 9.54
C LYS A 142 4.96 5.62 9.22
N VAL A 143 4.76 6.43 10.26
CA VAL A 143 4.41 7.84 10.16
C VAL A 143 5.53 8.66 10.79
N SER A 144 6.11 9.59 10.03
CA SER A 144 7.23 10.43 10.48
C SER A 144 8.42 9.63 11.05
N GLY A 145 8.67 8.43 10.51
CA GLY A 145 9.76 7.53 10.93
C GLY A 145 9.42 6.59 12.08
N ASN A 146 8.32 6.82 12.81
CA ASN A 146 7.86 5.95 13.90
C ASN A 146 6.99 4.83 13.35
N VAL A 147 7.13 3.62 13.90
CA VAL A 147 6.24 2.51 13.58
C VAL A 147 4.89 2.76 14.24
N THR A 148 3.85 2.89 13.44
CA THR A 148 2.47 3.11 13.92
C THR A 148 1.56 1.91 13.68
N GLY A 149 2.04 0.90 12.95
CA GLY A 149 1.29 -0.34 12.76
C GLY A 149 2.01 -1.28 11.80
N ALA A 150 1.25 -2.18 11.18
CA ALA A 150 1.73 -3.20 10.27
C ALA A 150 0.80 -3.36 9.07
N TYR A 151 1.30 -3.98 8.01
CA TYR A 151 0.51 -4.39 6.87
C TYR A 151 0.84 -5.82 6.44
N VAL A 152 -0.13 -6.47 5.82
CA VAL A 152 0.01 -7.72 5.08
C VAL A 152 -0.82 -7.65 3.80
N VAL A 153 -0.34 -8.29 2.74
CA VAL A 153 -1.08 -8.50 1.50
C VAL A 153 -1.08 -9.99 1.20
N LYS A 154 -2.28 -10.54 0.98
CA LYS A 154 -2.48 -11.95 0.67
C LYS A 154 -3.36 -12.09 -0.56
N ALA A 155 -3.21 -13.21 -1.28
CA ALA A 155 -4.20 -13.62 -2.26
C ALA A 155 -5.56 -13.84 -1.57
N ASP A 156 -6.65 -13.48 -2.24
CA ASP A 156 -7.99 -13.85 -1.77
C ASP A 156 -8.18 -15.36 -1.99
N ALA A 157 -8.49 -16.09 -0.91
CA ALA A 157 -8.68 -17.54 -0.94
C ALA A 157 -9.88 -17.97 -1.79
N SER A 158 -10.90 -17.11 -1.91
CA SER A 158 -12.11 -17.38 -2.70
C SER A 158 -11.89 -17.10 -4.19
N ASN A 159 -10.94 -16.22 -4.52
CA ASN A 159 -10.60 -15.88 -5.90
C ASN A 159 -9.13 -15.46 -6.01
N SER A 160 -8.28 -16.36 -6.50
CA SER A 160 -6.85 -16.12 -6.65
C SER A 160 -6.48 -15.04 -7.68
N LYS A 161 -7.43 -14.43 -8.41
CA LYS A 161 -7.18 -13.22 -9.21
C LYS A 161 -7.26 -11.93 -8.38
N ASN A 162 -7.83 -12.03 -7.18
CA ASN A 162 -7.97 -10.93 -6.23
C ASN A 162 -6.88 -10.99 -5.15
N ALA A 163 -6.74 -9.88 -4.44
CA ALA A 163 -5.93 -9.76 -3.24
C ALA A 163 -6.70 -9.07 -2.12
N VAL A 164 -6.23 -9.29 -0.90
CA VAL A 164 -6.66 -8.61 0.31
C VAL A 164 -5.42 -7.96 0.92
N ALA A 165 -5.41 -6.63 1.02
CA ALA A 165 -4.42 -5.89 1.79
C ALA A 165 -5.05 -5.46 3.11
N ILE A 166 -4.42 -5.82 4.24
CA ILE A 166 -4.86 -5.45 5.58
C ILE A 166 -3.75 -4.62 6.19
N TRP A 167 -4.07 -3.45 6.73
CA TRP A 167 -3.10 -2.64 7.46
C TRP A 167 -3.71 -1.91 8.64
N GLN A 168 -2.87 -1.59 9.61
CA GLN A 168 -3.19 -0.83 10.79
C GLN A 168 -2.32 0.43 10.83
N ASN A 169 -2.92 1.55 11.22
CA ASN A 169 -2.22 2.78 11.59
C ASN A 169 -2.79 3.30 12.92
N ASP A 170 -2.05 3.06 14.00
CA ASP A 170 -2.42 3.39 15.36
C ASP A 170 -3.81 2.82 15.74
N THR A 171 -4.82 3.67 15.81
CA THR A 171 -6.19 3.28 16.19
C THR A 171 -7.08 2.83 15.02
N VAL A 172 -6.57 2.88 13.78
CA VAL A 172 -7.36 2.62 12.57
C VAL A 172 -6.90 1.32 11.89
N VAL A 173 -7.86 0.49 11.48
CA VAL A 173 -7.60 -0.72 10.66
C VAL A 173 -8.31 -0.57 9.32
N PHE A 174 -7.64 -1.06 8.30
CA PHE A 174 -8.08 -1.04 6.92
C PHE A 174 -8.01 -2.43 6.31
N GLN A 175 -8.97 -2.75 5.45
CA GLN A 175 -8.94 -3.92 4.58
C GLN A 175 -9.35 -3.50 3.17
N ALA A 176 -8.41 -3.52 2.22
CA ALA A 176 -8.68 -3.32 0.80
C ALA A 176 -8.82 -4.66 0.08
N THR A 177 -9.84 -4.81 -0.75
CA THR A 177 -10.08 -5.99 -1.60
C THR A 177 -10.38 -5.56 -3.03
N GLY A 178 -9.84 -6.31 -4.00
CA GLY A 178 -9.99 -6.04 -5.43
C GLY A 178 -9.08 -6.97 -6.24
N THR A 179 -8.89 -6.69 -7.53
CA THR A 179 -7.89 -7.42 -8.33
C THR A 179 -6.49 -7.25 -7.73
N LYS A 180 -5.59 -8.23 -7.92
CA LYS A 180 -4.20 -8.14 -7.43
C LYS A 180 -3.53 -6.82 -7.84
N GLU A 181 -3.59 -6.48 -9.12
CA GLU A 181 -3.02 -5.25 -9.67
C GLU A 181 -3.62 -4.00 -9.04
N ALA A 182 -4.95 -3.95 -8.87
CA ALA A 182 -5.62 -2.80 -8.28
C ALA A 182 -5.23 -2.62 -6.81
N VAL A 183 -5.27 -3.69 -6.02
CA VAL A 183 -4.91 -3.64 -4.60
C VAL A 183 -3.45 -3.24 -4.41
N ASP A 184 -2.52 -3.86 -5.14
CA ASP A 184 -1.08 -3.58 -5.03
C ASP A 184 -0.76 -2.11 -5.30
N ARG A 185 -1.38 -1.51 -6.32
CA ARG A 185 -1.22 -0.08 -6.62
C ARG A 185 -1.89 0.81 -5.57
N PHE A 186 -3.05 0.39 -5.06
CA PHE A 186 -3.88 1.19 -4.16
C PHE A 186 -3.27 1.31 -2.76
N TYR A 187 -3.01 0.20 -2.07
CA TYR A 187 -2.59 0.25 -0.65
C TYR A 187 -1.24 0.95 -0.46
N GLN A 188 -0.31 0.80 -1.43
CA GLN A 188 1.02 1.42 -1.39
C GLN A 188 0.98 2.95 -1.54
N LYS A 189 -0.11 3.48 -2.09
CA LYS A 189 -0.31 4.92 -2.34
C LYS A 189 -1.43 5.51 -1.51
N PHE A 190 -2.04 4.70 -0.65
CA PHE A 190 -3.02 5.17 0.31
C PHE A 190 -2.33 6.11 1.32
N PRO A 191 -2.81 7.34 1.53
CA PRO A 191 -2.25 8.25 2.53
C PRO A 191 -2.35 7.65 3.94
N MET A 192 -1.27 7.77 4.71
CA MET A 192 -1.13 7.28 6.09
C MET A 192 -0.93 8.44 7.06
#